data_AF-A0A1E7H0N8-F1
#
_entry.id   AF-A0A1E7H0N8-F1
#
_cell.length_a   1.000
_cell.length_b   1.000
_cell.length_c   1.000
_cell.angle_alpha   90.00
_cell.angle_beta   90.00
_cell.angle_gamma   90.00
#
_symmetry.space_group_name_H-M   'P 1'
#
loop_
_entity.id
_entity.type
_entity.pdbx_description
1 polymer ?
#
loop_
_entity_poly.entity_id
_entity_poly.type
_entity_poly.pdbx_seq_one_letter_code
_entity_poly.pdbx_strand_id
1 'polypeptide(L)'
;MRWGPPNSGIKNYGLEIEDAKYANVPLIQSIFGKSVEECREVAQIAIKYPIDMLEFNATCQHSDFVAVENNPKLLRSIIKEIRENVQTRPIAVKISPNVGDPAGFAMTLEKAGS
;
A
#
# COMPACT_ATOMS: atom_id res chain seq x y z
N MET A 1 -6.40 24.30 -0.81
CA MET A 1 -6.00 23.24 0.13
C MET A 1 -6.47 21.90 -0.40
N ARG A 2 -5.56 21.00 -0.78
CA ARG A 2 -5.91 19.59 -1.05
C ARG A 2 -5.70 18.81 0.25
N TRP A 3 -6.76 18.20 0.75
CA TRP A 3 -6.75 17.37 1.95
C TRP A 3 -6.27 15.97 1.56
N GLY A 4 -5.21 15.45 2.20
CA GLY A 4 -4.93 14.01 2.18
C GLY A 4 -5.96 13.25 3.03
N PRO A 5 -6.10 11.93 2.88
CA PRO A 5 -7.02 11.17 3.72
C PRO A 5 -6.59 11.33 5.19
N PRO A 6 -7.44 11.93 6.05
CA PRO A 6 -7.12 12.03 7.47
C PRO A 6 -7.04 10.62 8.04
N ASN A 7 -5.87 10.26 8.58
CA ASN A 7 -5.65 9.00 9.25
C ASN A 7 -4.84 9.22 10.52
N SER A 8 -5.01 8.34 11.50
CA SER A 8 -4.30 8.37 12.77
C SER A 8 -2.83 7.96 12.65
N GLY A 9 -2.40 7.45 11.49
CA GLY A 9 -1.07 6.88 11.26
C GLY A 9 -0.98 5.42 11.70
N ILE A 10 -0.16 4.63 11.00
CA ILE A 10 -0.16 3.16 11.12
C ILE A 10 0.04 2.63 12.56
N LYS A 11 0.77 3.37 13.42
CA LYS A 11 1.03 2.97 14.81
C LYS A 11 -0.20 3.06 15.71
N ASN A 12 -1.23 3.79 15.28
CA ASN A 12 -2.41 4.09 16.08
C ASN A 12 -3.62 3.22 15.71
N TYR A 13 -3.52 2.35 14.69
CA TYR A 13 -4.64 1.55 14.19
C TYR A 13 -5.03 0.32 15.04
N GLY A 14 -4.35 0.08 16.15
CA GLY A 14 -4.61 -1.13 16.95
C GLY A 14 -6.05 -1.24 17.47
N LEU A 15 -6.65 -0.12 17.88
CA LEU A 15 -8.03 -0.12 18.38
C LEU A 15 -9.04 -0.32 17.25
N GLU A 16 -8.89 0.36 16.11
CA GLU A 16 -9.80 0.17 14.97
C GLU A 16 -9.68 -1.26 14.38
N ILE A 17 -8.49 -1.85 14.38
CA ILE A 17 -8.30 -3.22 13.87
C ILE A 17 -8.95 -4.26 14.80
N GLU A 18 -8.82 -4.11 16.12
CA GLU A 18 -9.52 -5.00 17.04
C GLU A 18 -11.05 -4.87 16.95
N ASP A 19 -11.56 -3.64 16.72
CA ASP A 19 -12.99 -3.44 16.47
C ASP A 19 -13.42 -4.08 15.14
N ALA A 20 -12.65 -3.90 14.07
CA ALA A 20 -12.95 -4.46 12.76
C ALA A 20 -13.01 -6.00 12.77
N LYS A 21 -12.24 -6.66 13.64
CA LYS A 21 -12.27 -8.12 13.78
C LYS A 21 -13.61 -8.67 14.24
N TYR A 22 -14.46 -7.89 14.92
CA TYR A 22 -15.81 -8.34 15.29
C TYR A 22 -16.68 -8.66 14.07
N ALA A 23 -16.37 -8.08 12.91
CA ALA A 23 -17.07 -8.38 11.66
C ALA A 23 -16.84 -9.81 11.16
N ASN A 24 -15.79 -10.51 11.65
CA ASN A 24 -15.46 -11.88 11.27
C ASN A 24 -15.35 -12.09 9.75
N VAL A 25 -14.71 -11.13 9.06
CA VAL A 25 -14.41 -11.14 7.63
C VAL A 25 -12.94 -10.81 7.42
N PRO A 26 -12.36 -11.11 6.23
CA PRO A 26 -10.98 -10.77 5.95
C PRO A 26 -10.71 -9.27 6.04
N LEU A 27 -9.61 -8.90 6.70
CA LEU A 27 -9.16 -7.52 6.85
C LEU A 27 -8.01 -7.21 5.90
N ILE A 28 -8.25 -6.23 5.02
CA ILE A 28 -7.26 -5.72 4.08
C ILE A 28 -6.80 -4.35 4.55
N GLN A 29 -5.52 -4.22 4.90
CA GLN A 29 -4.95 -2.94 5.31
C GLN A 29 -4.41 -2.19 4.10
N SER A 30 -5.11 -1.12 3.72
CA SER A 30 -4.63 -0.16 2.72
C SER A 30 -3.55 0.74 3.32
N ILE A 31 -2.42 0.89 2.62
CA ILE A 31 -1.26 1.66 3.05
C ILE A 31 -0.76 2.59 1.94
N PHE A 32 -0.09 3.66 2.34
CA PHE A 32 0.66 4.56 1.45
C PHE A 32 1.84 5.18 2.22
N GLY A 33 2.77 5.79 1.52
CA GLY A 33 3.90 6.51 2.10
C GLY A 33 4.43 7.59 1.14
N LYS A 34 5.35 8.41 1.61
CA LYS A 34 5.96 9.53 0.88
C LYS A 34 7.40 9.23 0.42
N SER A 35 7.93 8.06 0.73
CA SER A 35 9.20 7.54 0.22
C SER A 35 9.18 6.02 0.18
N VAL A 36 10.16 5.40 -0.48
CA VAL A 36 10.31 3.93 -0.48
C VAL A 36 10.50 3.41 0.94
N GLU A 37 11.29 4.12 1.73
CA GLU A 37 11.62 3.81 3.12
C GLU A 37 10.38 3.90 4.01
N GLU A 38 9.57 4.97 3.88
CA GLU A 38 8.33 5.11 4.64
C GLU A 38 7.32 4.02 4.25
N CYS A 39 7.20 3.70 2.94
CA CYS A 39 6.32 2.62 2.49
C CYS A 39 6.72 1.28 3.11
N ARG A 40 8.03 0.99 3.18
CA ARG A 40 8.56 -0.21 3.84
C ARG A 40 8.24 -0.22 5.34
N GLU A 41 8.49 0.88 6.04
CA GLU A 41 8.24 0.99 7.49
C GLU A 41 6.75 0.81 7.81
N VAL A 42 5.88 1.45 7.04
CA VAL A 42 4.42 1.30 7.19
C VAL A 42 4.01 -0.15 6.97
N ALA A 43 4.51 -0.80 5.91
CA ALA A 43 4.22 -2.21 5.65
C ALA A 43 4.69 -3.13 6.79
N GLN A 44 5.91 -2.93 7.29
CA GLN A 44 6.45 -3.71 8.42
C GLN A 44 5.65 -3.56 9.71
N ILE A 45 5.08 -2.38 9.96
CA ILE A 45 4.20 -2.16 11.11
C ILE A 45 2.82 -2.79 10.84
N ALA A 46 2.27 -2.60 9.65
CA ALA A 46 0.96 -3.11 9.26
C ALA A 46 0.84 -4.63 9.45
N ILE A 47 1.86 -5.40 9.05
CA ILE A 47 1.83 -6.86 9.16
C ILE A 47 1.91 -7.43 10.59
N LYS A 48 2.19 -6.57 11.58
CA LYS A 48 2.14 -6.93 13.01
C LYS A 48 0.73 -6.95 13.55
N TYR A 49 -0.20 -6.28 12.87
CA TYR A 49 -1.62 -6.36 13.17
C TYR A 49 -2.23 -7.65 12.60
N PRO A 50 -3.36 -8.11 13.16
CA PRO A 50 -4.08 -9.29 12.66
C PRO A 50 -4.86 -8.97 11.38
N ILE A 51 -4.13 -8.76 10.28
CA ILE A 51 -4.67 -8.48 8.93
C ILE A 51 -4.38 -9.66 8.00
N ASP A 52 -5.24 -9.86 7.01
CA ASP A 52 -5.13 -10.95 6.05
C ASP A 52 -4.34 -10.56 4.79
N MET A 53 -4.35 -9.28 4.43
CA MET A 53 -3.71 -8.77 3.22
C MET A 53 -3.29 -7.30 3.35
N LEU A 54 -2.26 -6.91 2.60
CA LEU A 54 -1.91 -5.52 2.36
C LEU A 54 -2.43 -5.04 1.00
N GLU A 55 -2.89 -3.79 0.94
CA GLU A 55 -3.15 -3.08 -0.31
C GLU A 55 -2.24 -1.84 -0.36
N PHE A 56 -1.35 -1.76 -1.34
CA PHE A 56 -0.59 -0.54 -1.59
C PHE A 56 -1.40 0.43 -2.46
N ASN A 57 -1.75 1.58 -1.92
CA ASN A 57 -2.51 2.61 -2.61
C ASN A 57 -1.59 3.56 -3.39
N ALA A 58 -1.41 3.32 -4.69
CA ALA A 58 -0.54 4.11 -5.55
C ALA A 58 -1.19 5.39 -6.10
N THR A 59 -2.48 5.63 -5.81
CA THR A 59 -3.26 6.72 -6.42
C THR A 59 -3.30 8.02 -5.60
N CYS A 60 -2.62 8.08 -4.46
CA CYS A 60 -2.70 9.22 -3.54
C CYS A 60 -1.96 10.45 -4.09
N GLN A 61 -2.69 11.46 -4.57
CA GLN A 61 -2.13 12.70 -5.13
C GLN A 61 -1.72 13.75 -4.06
N HIS A 62 -1.55 13.33 -2.80
CA HIS A 62 -1.53 14.23 -1.65
C HIS A 62 -0.16 14.40 -0.98
N SER A 63 0.86 13.70 -1.46
CA SER A 63 2.25 13.89 -1.03
C SER A 63 3.07 14.48 -2.17
N ASP A 64 4.12 15.25 -1.83
CA ASP A 64 5.15 15.72 -2.78
C ASP A 64 5.90 14.56 -3.46
N PHE A 65 5.60 13.32 -3.06
CA PHE A 65 5.86 12.08 -3.77
C PHE A 65 4.90 11.96 -4.97
N VAL A 66 5.04 12.90 -5.89
CA VAL A 66 4.18 13.13 -7.05
C VAL A 66 4.09 11.86 -7.91
N ALA A 67 2.86 11.36 -8.02
CA ALA A 67 2.42 10.40 -9.02
C ALA A 67 3.27 9.13 -9.16
N VAL A 68 3.38 8.35 -8.08
CA VAL A 68 3.92 6.97 -8.13
C VAL A 68 3.26 6.14 -9.25
N GLU A 69 1.97 6.37 -9.49
CA GLU A 69 1.19 5.82 -10.61
C GLU A 69 1.75 6.17 -12.01
N ASN A 70 2.38 7.34 -12.17
CA ASN A 70 3.02 7.79 -13.41
C ASN A 70 4.53 7.49 -13.45
N ASN A 71 5.08 6.85 -12.41
CA ASN A 71 6.47 6.45 -12.35
C ASN A 71 6.60 4.94 -12.07
N PRO A 72 6.47 4.09 -13.12
CA PRO A 72 6.52 2.64 -12.97
C PRO A 72 7.80 2.10 -12.32
N LYS A 73 8.94 2.79 -12.52
CA LYS A 73 10.20 2.40 -11.89
C LYS A 73 10.14 2.60 -10.38
N LEU A 74 9.62 3.74 -9.94
CA LEU A 74 9.45 4.04 -8.52
C LEU A 74 8.46 3.07 -7.86
N LEU A 75 7.29 2.85 -8.47
CA LEU A 75 6.31 1.91 -7.92
C LEU A 75 6.87 0.49 -7.84
N ARG A 76 7.58 0.03 -8.87
CA ARG A 76 8.27 -1.27 -8.86
C ARG A 76 9.26 -1.37 -7.70
N SER A 77 10.06 -0.32 -7.44
CA SER A 77 10.99 -0.30 -6.31
C SER A 77 10.26 -0.38 -4.97
N ILE A 78 9.14 0.32 -4.82
CA ILE A 78 8.31 0.27 -3.61
C ILE A 78 7.76 -1.14 -3.39
N ILE A 79 7.12 -1.74 -4.40
CA ILE A 79 6.53 -3.09 -4.27
C ILE A 79 7.60 -4.13 -3.98
N LYS A 80 8.76 -4.04 -4.64
CA LYS A 80 9.89 -4.93 -4.35
C LYS A 80 10.36 -4.81 -2.90
N GLU A 81 10.58 -3.58 -2.44
CA GLU A 81 11.02 -3.32 -1.05
C GLU A 81 9.98 -3.81 -0.04
N ILE A 82 8.69 -3.58 -0.30
CA ILE A 82 7.60 -4.10 0.54
C ILE A 82 7.66 -5.64 0.54
N ARG A 83 7.62 -6.31 -0.62
CA ARG A 83 7.62 -7.78 -0.71
C ARG A 83 8.79 -8.41 0.03
N GLU A 84 10.00 -7.86 -0.08
CA GLU A 84 11.19 -8.35 0.62
C GLU A 84 11.02 -8.35 2.16
N ASN A 85 10.18 -7.45 2.69
CA ASN A 85 9.97 -7.22 4.11
C ASN A 85 8.65 -7.80 4.67
N VAL A 86 7.69 -8.17 3.82
CA VAL A 86 6.38 -8.72 4.22
C VAL A 86 6.06 -10.05 3.53
N GLN A 87 7.09 -10.90 3.38
CA GLN A 87 7.11 -12.06 2.47
C GLN A 87 5.89 -12.99 2.53
N THR A 88 5.27 -13.17 3.70
CA THR A 88 4.16 -14.11 3.89
C THR A 88 2.76 -13.53 3.68
N ARG A 89 2.62 -12.20 3.56
CA ARG A 89 1.31 -11.56 3.38
C ARG A 89 1.03 -11.34 1.88
N PRO A 90 -0.18 -11.62 1.38
CA PRO A 90 -0.59 -11.19 0.05
C PRO A 90 -0.51 -9.66 -0.08
N ILE A 91 -0.20 -9.17 -1.28
CA ILE A 91 -0.08 -7.74 -1.57
C ILE A 91 -0.92 -7.43 -2.82
N ALA A 92 -1.94 -6.60 -2.68
CA ALA A 92 -2.60 -5.98 -3.81
C ALA A 92 -1.99 -4.59 -4.08
N VAL A 93 -2.03 -4.14 -5.33
CA VAL A 93 -1.67 -2.76 -5.68
C VAL A 93 -2.86 -2.09 -6.33
N LYS A 94 -3.34 -1.00 -5.72
CA LYS A 94 -4.40 -0.18 -6.28
C LYS A 94 -3.81 0.83 -7.24
N ILE A 95 -4.12 0.64 -8.52
CA ILE A 95 -3.67 1.46 -9.63
C ILE A 95 -4.80 2.38 -10.13
N SER A 96 -4.43 3.52 -10.71
CA SER A 96 -5.39 4.44 -11.33
C SER A 96 -5.89 3.88 -12.67
N PRO A 97 -7.18 4.04 -13.02
CA PRO A 97 -7.68 3.69 -14.34
C PRO A 97 -7.13 4.62 -15.44
N ASN A 98 -6.53 5.76 -15.09
CA ASN A 98 -6.05 6.78 -16.04
C ASN A 98 -4.59 6.58 -16.49
N VAL A 99 -4.05 5.37 -16.34
CA VAL A 99 -2.72 5.03 -16.87
C VAL A 99 -2.84 4.56 -18.32
N GLY A 100 -1.83 4.85 -19.15
CA GLY A 100 -1.89 4.56 -20.60
C GLY A 100 -1.93 3.07 -20.97
N ASP A 101 -1.38 2.20 -20.11
CA ASP A 101 -1.41 0.74 -20.28
C ASP A 101 -1.60 0.05 -18.90
N PRO A 102 -2.85 -0.10 -18.42
CA PRO A 102 -3.11 -0.72 -17.13
C PRO A 102 -2.66 -2.18 -17.04
N ALA A 103 -2.71 -2.92 -18.16
CA ALA A 103 -2.37 -4.34 -18.19
C ALA A 103 -0.84 -4.55 -18.09
N GLY A 104 -0.05 -3.85 -18.92
CA GLY A 104 1.41 -3.90 -18.83
C GLY A 104 1.93 -3.36 -17.50
N PHE A 105 1.23 -2.40 -16.91
CA PHE A 105 1.52 -1.92 -15.57
C PHE A 105 1.27 -2.99 -14.51
N ALA A 106 0.11 -3.65 -14.52
CA ALA A 106 -0.19 -4.76 -13.61
C ALA A 106 0.85 -5.90 -13.72
N MET A 107 1.23 -6.31 -14.93
CA MET A 107 2.27 -7.32 -15.14
C MET A 107 3.64 -6.90 -14.58
N THR A 108 3.95 -5.62 -14.61
CA THR A 108 5.21 -5.10 -14.05
C THR A 108 5.23 -5.21 -12.52
N LEU A 109 4.08 -4.98 -11.88
CA LEU A 109 3.90 -5.07 -10.42
C LEU A 109 3.88 -6.52 -9.94
N GLU A 110 3.21 -7.41 -10.68
CA GLU A 110 3.25 -8.86 -10.43
C GLU A 110 4.70 -9.37 -10.42
N LYS A 111 5.52 -8.99 -11.41
CA LYS A 111 6.95 -9.33 -11.47
C LYS A 111 7.78 -8.70 -10.34
N ALA A 112 7.28 -7.63 -9.72
CA ALA A 112 7.91 -7.02 -8.54
C ALA A 112 7.54 -7.76 -7.25
N GLY A 113 6.56 -8.67 -7.31
CA GLY A 113 6.09 -9.48 -6.21
C GLY A 113 4.84 -8.92 -5.53
N SER A 114 3.98 -8.15 -6.21
CA SER A 114 2.62 -7.96 -5.69
C SER A 114 1.88 -9.30 -5.69
#